data_AF-A0A965TCG4-F1
#
_entry.id   AF-A0A965TCG4-F1
#
_cell.length_a   1.000
_cell.length_b   1.000
_cell.length_c   1.000
_cell.angle_alpha   90.00
_cell.angle_beta   90.00
_cell.angle_gamma   90.00
#
_symmetry.space_group_name_H-M   'P 1'
#
loop_
_entity.id
_entity.type
_entity.pdbx_description
1 polymer ?
#
loop_
_entity_poly.entity_id
_entity_poly.type
_entity_poly.pdbx_seq_one_letter_code
_entity_poly.pdbx_strand_id
1 'polypeptide(L)'
;MPALTLLIILIFVAIILSFAGSCVSREGENFYLTKISPVSVKLQVLVKLALYLVVAFASILVTTAVVILTKQVTVGMGFAIMGIAMMIAIAITCMAVKLDINKPQFAVGGDGELINGNASIFIALVVGFAIAVGFGIFGMVGIFLWGIPFTFGMIAVAAFAYMVAAIIWLLVKLGASYERIMQR
;
A
#
# COMPACT_ATOMS: atom_id res chain seq x y z
N MET A 1 -12.75 15.75 14.29
CA MET A 1 -11.28 15.98 14.33
C MET A 1 -10.62 15.32 13.13
N PRO A 2 -10.58 15.98 11.96
CA PRO A 2 -10.36 15.31 10.66
C PRO A 2 -8.92 14.78 10.45
N ALA A 3 -7.89 15.44 10.98
CA ALA A 3 -6.51 14.95 10.88
C ALA A 3 -6.24 13.68 11.70
N LEU A 4 -6.86 13.56 12.88
CA LEU A 4 -6.75 12.35 13.71
C LEU A 4 -7.43 11.16 13.02
N THR A 5 -8.60 11.38 12.41
CA THR A 5 -9.28 10.37 11.60
C THR A 5 -8.41 9.89 10.45
N LEU A 6 -7.75 10.81 9.74
CA LEU A 6 -6.85 10.47 8.64
C LEU A 6 -5.67 9.63 9.13
N LEU A 7 -5.04 9.98 10.25
CA LEU A 7 -3.98 9.18 10.86
C LEU A 7 -4.42 7.73 11.13
N ILE A 8 -5.58 7.56 11.76
CA ILE A 8 -6.10 6.23 12.12
C ILE A 8 -6.36 5.39 10.87
N ILE A 9 -7.02 5.95 9.86
CA ILE A 9 -7.28 5.26 8.59
C ILE A 9 -5.97 4.83 7.93
N LEU A 10 -4.98 5.71 7.88
CA LEU A 10 -3.69 5.40 7.26
C LEU A 10 -2.91 4.31 8.00
N ILE A 11 -3.01 4.26 9.33
CA ILE A 11 -2.42 3.17 10.13
C ILE A 11 -3.06 1.82 9.77
N PHE A 12 -4.41 1.76 9.71
CA PHE A 12 -5.11 0.54 9.30
C PHE A 12 -4.73 0.10 7.88
N VAL A 13 -4.64 1.05 6.96
CA VAL A 13 -4.20 0.81 5.57
C VAL A 13 -2.77 0.25 5.54
N ALA A 14 -1.84 0.82 6.32
CA ALA A 14 -0.46 0.34 6.40
C ALA A 14 -0.36 -1.11 6.91
N ILE A 15 -1.19 -1.47 7.90
CA ILE A 15 -1.24 -2.85 8.42
C ILE A 15 -1.74 -3.82 7.34
N ILE A 16 -2.87 -3.53 6.72
CA ILE A 16 -3.48 -4.42 5.70
C ILE A 16 -2.56 -4.58 4.50
N LEU A 17 -1.94 -3.49 4.04
CA LEU A 17 -1.09 -3.51 2.84
C LEU A 17 0.32 -4.07 3.09
N SER A 18 0.74 -4.24 4.34
CA SER A 18 2.02 -4.90 4.65
C SER A 18 2.08 -6.33 4.09
N PHE A 19 0.93 -7.01 3.99
CA PHE A 19 0.81 -8.34 3.40
C PHE A 19 1.02 -8.37 1.88
N ALA A 20 0.93 -7.23 1.19
CA ALA A 20 1.31 -7.16 -0.23
C ALA A 20 2.82 -7.35 -0.43
N GLY A 21 3.62 -7.13 0.63
CA GLY A 21 5.07 -7.34 0.65
C GLY A 21 5.52 -8.80 0.67
N SER A 22 4.60 -9.76 0.50
CA SER A 22 4.90 -11.19 0.38
C SER A 22 4.18 -11.88 -0.77
N CYS A 23 3.61 -11.12 -1.71
CA CYS A 23 2.79 -11.64 -2.80
C CYS A 23 3.54 -12.51 -3.84
N VAL A 24 4.86 -12.35 -3.95
CA VAL A 24 5.76 -13.17 -4.77
C VAL A 24 6.43 -14.22 -3.89
N SER A 25 6.86 -13.85 -2.68
CA SER A 25 7.48 -14.79 -1.74
C SER A 25 6.56 -15.97 -1.37
N ARG A 26 5.24 -15.74 -1.27
CA ARG A 26 4.22 -16.78 -1.02
C ARG A 26 3.97 -17.73 -2.18
N GLU A 27 4.43 -17.41 -3.38
CA GLU A 27 4.38 -18.38 -4.47
C GLU A 27 5.34 -19.54 -4.23
N GLY A 28 6.42 -19.32 -3.47
CA GLY A 28 7.26 -20.39 -2.95
C GLY A 28 7.68 -21.40 -4.02
N GLU A 29 7.43 -22.67 -3.76
CA GLU A 29 7.69 -23.76 -4.70
C GLU A 29 6.87 -23.62 -5.98
N ASN A 30 5.64 -23.08 -5.96
CA ASN A 30 4.81 -22.91 -7.15
C ASN A 30 5.26 -21.77 -8.08
N PHE A 31 6.34 -21.05 -7.76
CA PHE A 31 6.89 -20.00 -8.61
C PHE A 31 7.33 -20.51 -10.00
N TYR A 32 7.63 -21.82 -10.16
CA TYR A 32 7.92 -22.38 -11.47
C TYR A 32 6.71 -22.36 -12.42
N LEU A 33 5.47 -22.38 -11.91
CA LEU A 33 4.26 -22.29 -12.73
C LEU A 33 4.19 -20.94 -13.47
N THR A 34 4.77 -19.91 -12.86
CA THR A 34 4.93 -18.58 -13.44
C THR A 34 5.85 -18.59 -14.67
N LYS A 35 6.82 -19.53 -14.74
CA LYS A 35 7.75 -19.70 -15.87
C LYS A 35 7.11 -20.35 -17.10
N ILE A 36 6.10 -21.21 -16.91
CA ILE A 36 5.41 -21.94 -17.99
C ILE A 36 4.09 -21.29 -18.42
N SER A 37 3.62 -20.29 -17.67
CA SER A 37 2.37 -19.59 -17.98
C SER A 37 2.52 -18.72 -19.23
N PRO A 38 1.58 -18.77 -20.20
CA PRO A 38 1.63 -17.99 -21.45
C PRO A 38 1.31 -16.50 -21.24
N VAL A 39 1.38 -15.99 -20.01
CA VAL A 39 0.96 -14.65 -19.61
C VAL A 39 2.17 -13.80 -19.29
N SER A 40 2.17 -12.55 -19.77
CA SER A 40 3.27 -11.62 -19.45
C SER A 40 3.37 -11.37 -17.93
N VAL A 41 4.61 -11.39 -17.42
CA VAL A 41 4.95 -11.08 -16.02
C VAL A 41 4.34 -9.76 -15.54
N LYS A 42 4.31 -8.74 -16.40
CA LYS A 42 3.73 -7.44 -16.07
C LYS A 42 2.24 -7.56 -15.75
N LEU A 43 1.50 -8.37 -16.51
CA LEU A 43 0.07 -8.61 -16.27
C LEU A 43 -0.15 -9.35 -14.95
N GLN A 44 0.67 -10.36 -14.65
CA GLN A 44 0.56 -11.13 -13.41
C GLN A 44 0.77 -10.24 -12.17
N VAL A 45 1.77 -9.36 -12.18
CA VAL A 45 2.00 -8.40 -11.10
C VAL A 45 0.84 -7.41 -10.97
N LEU A 46 0.30 -6.94 -12.10
CA LEU A 46 -0.80 -5.97 -12.10
C LEU A 46 -2.09 -6.57 -11.53
N VAL A 47 -2.41 -7.82 -11.87
CA VAL A 47 -3.58 -8.52 -11.30
C VAL A 47 -3.43 -8.68 -9.78
N LYS A 48 -2.25 -9.08 -9.29
CA LYS A 48 -2.00 -9.15 -7.85
C LYS A 48 -2.19 -7.80 -7.18
N LEU A 49 -1.63 -6.74 -7.75
CA LEU A 49 -1.79 -5.37 -7.25
C LEU A 49 -3.27 -4.97 -7.20
N ALA A 50 -4.03 -5.26 -8.27
CA ALA A 50 -5.46 -4.99 -8.32
C ALA A 50 -6.24 -5.72 -7.21
N LEU A 51 -5.92 -6.99 -6.92
CA LEU A 51 -6.56 -7.74 -5.84
C LEU A 51 -6.31 -7.09 -4.46
N TYR A 52 -5.07 -6.70 -4.16
CA TYR A 52 -4.77 -5.98 -2.91
C TYR A 52 -5.46 -4.61 -2.84
N LEU A 53 -5.60 -3.91 -3.96
CA LEU A 53 -6.32 -2.64 -4.02
C LEU A 53 -7.82 -2.79 -3.83
N VAL A 54 -8.44 -3.86 -4.33
CA VAL A 54 -9.86 -4.13 -4.08
C VAL A 54 -10.12 -4.33 -2.59
N VAL A 55 -9.26 -5.11 -1.92
CA VAL A 55 -9.35 -5.31 -0.46
C VAL A 55 -9.14 -3.98 0.27
N ALA A 56 -8.12 -3.21 -0.10
CA ALA A 56 -7.86 -1.90 0.50
C ALA A 56 -9.03 -0.91 0.30
N PHE A 57 -9.63 -0.88 -0.89
CA PHE A 57 -10.79 -0.05 -1.19
C PHE A 57 -11.99 -0.43 -0.31
N ALA A 58 -12.30 -1.72 -0.20
CA ALA A 58 -13.36 -2.19 0.68
C ALA A 58 -13.12 -1.81 2.14
N SER A 59 -11.88 -1.97 2.63
CA SER A 59 -11.51 -1.58 4.00
C SER A 59 -11.66 -0.07 4.23
N ILE A 60 -11.12 0.75 3.33
CA ILE A 60 -11.20 2.22 3.41
C ILE A 60 -12.66 2.68 3.35
N LEU A 61 -13.50 2.07 2.52
CA LEU A 61 -14.91 2.37 2.40
C LEU A 61 -15.64 2.10 3.72
N VAL A 62 -15.42 0.93 4.33
CA VAL A 62 -16.01 0.58 5.63
C VAL A 62 -15.55 1.56 6.72
N THR A 63 -14.25 1.86 6.81
CA THR A 63 -13.74 2.77 7.83
C THR A 63 -14.28 4.19 7.64
N THR A 64 -14.37 4.67 6.39
CA THR A 64 -14.93 5.99 6.09
C THR A 64 -16.42 6.06 6.44
N ALA A 65 -17.18 5.01 6.13
CA ALA A 65 -18.60 4.92 6.49
C ALA A 65 -18.81 5.02 8.00
N VAL A 66 -18.02 4.28 8.80
CA VAL A 66 -18.09 4.32 10.28
C VAL A 66 -17.80 5.73 10.81
N VAL A 67 -16.80 6.41 10.27
CA VAL A 67 -16.43 7.78 10.67
C VAL A 67 -17.55 8.79 10.37
N ILE A 68 -18.21 8.66 9.23
CA ILE A 68 -19.32 9.53 8.84
C ILE A 68 -20.54 9.26 9.74
N LEU A 69 -20.88 7.99 9.97
CA LEU A 69 -22.03 7.59 10.80
C LEU A 69 -21.87 8.03 12.26
N THR A 70 -20.65 7.98 12.79
CA THR A 70 -20.31 8.45 14.15
C THR A 70 -20.20 9.97 14.25
N LYS A 71 -20.46 10.72 13.17
CA LYS A 71 -20.39 12.19 13.09
C LYS A 71 -19.04 12.79 13.49
N GLN A 72 -17.96 12.01 13.36
CA GLN A 72 -16.59 12.46 13.65
C GLN A 72 -16.09 13.52 12.64
N VAL A 73 -16.64 13.47 11.41
CA VAL A 73 -16.24 14.28 10.25
C VAL A 73 -17.47 14.56 9.36
N THR A 74 -17.54 15.74 8.73
CA THR A 74 -18.57 16.08 7.73
C THR A 74 -18.45 15.20 6.49
N VAL A 75 -19.58 14.86 5.85
CA VAL A 75 -19.64 14.00 4.66
C VAL A 75 -18.62 14.40 3.58
N GLY A 76 -18.53 15.69 3.24
CA GLY A 76 -17.57 16.19 2.24
C GLY A 76 -16.10 15.94 2.61
N MET A 77 -15.73 16.10 3.89
CA MET A 77 -14.38 15.79 4.36
C MET A 77 -14.13 14.28 4.44
N GLY A 78 -15.15 13.47 4.73
CA GLY A 78 -15.04 12.00 4.70
C GLY A 78 -14.62 11.49 3.32
N PHE A 79 -15.24 12.00 2.25
CA PHE A 79 -14.84 11.66 0.88
C PHE A 79 -13.43 12.17 0.52
N ALA A 80 -13.02 13.34 1.01
CA ALA A 80 -11.66 13.84 0.81
C ALA A 80 -10.61 12.93 1.47
N ILE A 81 -10.85 12.52 2.72
CA ILE A 81 -10.00 11.57 3.45
C ILE A 81 -9.95 10.23 2.71
N MET A 82 -11.09 9.73 2.22
CA MET A 82 -11.17 8.49 1.44
C MET A 82 -10.28 8.56 0.19
N GLY A 83 -10.34 9.67 -0.56
CA GLY A 83 -9.50 9.88 -1.73
C GLY A 83 -8.01 9.89 -1.41
N ILE A 84 -7.61 10.61 -0.34
CA ILE A 84 -6.23 10.66 0.13
C ILE A 84 -5.74 9.27 0.58
N ALA A 85 -6.55 8.57 1.36
CA ALA A 85 -6.24 7.23 1.84
C ALA A 85 -6.06 6.25 0.67
N MET A 86 -6.87 6.35 -0.38
CA MET A 86 -6.73 5.51 -1.57
C MET A 86 -5.43 5.81 -2.35
N MET A 87 -5.05 7.07 -2.49
CA MET A 87 -3.77 7.44 -3.15
C MET A 87 -2.58 6.89 -2.38
N ILE A 88 -2.59 7.00 -1.04
CA ILE A 88 -1.52 6.46 -0.18
C ILE A 88 -1.54 4.93 -0.19
N ALA A 89 -2.72 4.31 -0.21
CA ALA A 89 -2.86 2.86 -0.33
C ALA A 89 -2.16 2.33 -1.59
N ILE A 90 -2.45 2.93 -2.75
CA ILE A 90 -1.79 2.57 -4.02
C ILE A 90 -0.27 2.70 -3.90
N ALA A 91 0.22 3.78 -3.31
CA ALA A 91 1.65 4.00 -3.15
C ALA A 91 2.34 2.95 -2.27
N ILE A 92 1.75 2.63 -1.12
CA ILE A 92 2.27 1.60 -0.19
C ILE A 92 2.21 0.21 -0.84
N THR A 93 1.14 -0.14 -1.55
CA THR A 93 1.03 -1.43 -2.26
C THR A 93 2.12 -1.55 -3.32
N CYS A 94 2.31 -0.54 -4.17
CA CYS A 94 3.36 -0.52 -5.18
C CYS A 94 4.76 -0.70 -4.55
N MET A 95 5.01 -0.01 -3.42
CA MET A 95 6.27 -0.10 -2.73
C MET A 95 6.52 -1.50 -2.15
N ALA A 96 5.52 -2.07 -1.47
CA ALA A 96 5.61 -3.38 -0.84
C ALA A 96 5.86 -4.49 -1.89
N VAL A 97 5.13 -4.45 -3.01
CA VAL A 97 5.30 -5.40 -4.12
C VAL A 97 6.71 -5.30 -4.71
N LYS A 98 7.23 -4.08 -4.89
CA LYS A 98 8.58 -3.88 -5.45
C LYS A 98 9.68 -4.40 -4.52
N LEU A 99 9.52 -4.22 -3.21
CA LEU A 99 10.46 -4.75 -2.21
C LEU A 99 10.49 -6.29 -2.26
N ASP A 100 9.32 -6.91 -2.34
CA ASP A 100 9.20 -8.37 -2.43
C ASP A 100 9.82 -8.93 -3.72
N ILE A 101 9.59 -8.28 -4.86
CA ILE A 101 10.21 -8.66 -6.15
C ILE A 101 11.74 -8.52 -6.12
N ASN A 102 12.28 -7.51 -5.44
CA ASN A 102 13.72 -7.30 -5.43
C ASN A 102 14.48 -8.28 -4.53
N LYS A 103 13.82 -8.80 -3.47
CA LYS A 103 14.39 -9.77 -2.53
C LYS A 103 13.35 -10.82 -2.14
N PRO A 104 12.94 -11.71 -3.07
CA PRO A 104 11.95 -12.73 -2.77
C PRO A 104 12.54 -13.77 -1.82
N GLN A 105 11.73 -14.23 -0.88
CA GLN A 105 12.08 -15.27 0.07
C GLN A 105 11.18 -16.49 -0.18
N PHE A 106 11.67 -17.47 -0.94
CA PHE A 106 10.92 -18.66 -1.34
C PHE A 106 10.91 -19.79 -0.29
N ALA A 107 11.27 -19.51 0.96
CA ALA A 107 11.25 -20.49 2.03
C ALA A 107 9.83 -20.64 2.60
N VAL A 108 8.94 -21.29 1.84
CA VAL A 108 7.58 -21.65 2.26
C VAL A 108 7.57 -23.04 2.91
N GLY A 109 6.82 -23.19 4.00
CA GLY A 109 6.49 -24.48 4.61
C GLY A 109 5.33 -25.14 3.89
N GLY A 110 4.94 -26.34 4.35
CA GLY A 110 3.96 -27.20 3.67
C GLY A 110 2.60 -26.56 3.36
N ASP A 111 2.21 -25.47 4.05
CA ASP A 111 0.97 -24.72 3.84
C ASP A 111 1.15 -23.35 3.14
N GLY A 112 2.34 -23.06 2.59
CA GLY A 112 2.62 -21.74 1.99
C GLY A 112 2.94 -20.64 3.02
N GLU A 113 3.07 -21.00 4.30
CA GLU A 113 3.55 -20.12 5.35
C GLU A 113 5.06 -19.88 5.20
N LEU A 114 5.51 -18.64 5.32
CA LEU A 114 6.93 -18.33 5.24
C LEU A 114 7.63 -18.81 6.52
N ILE A 115 8.55 -19.77 6.38
CA ILE A 115 9.29 -20.39 7.50
C ILE A 115 10.21 -19.35 8.18
N ASN A 116 10.63 -18.33 7.43
CA ASN A 116 11.40 -17.19 7.94
C ASN A 116 10.58 -15.91 7.86
N GLY A 117 10.71 -15.06 8.89
CA GLY A 117 10.09 -13.73 8.92
C GLY A 117 10.48 -12.92 7.69
N ASN A 118 9.48 -12.50 6.92
CA ASN A 118 9.73 -11.80 5.67
C ASN A 118 10.14 -10.34 5.94
N ALA A 119 11.40 -10.03 5.63
CA ALA A 119 11.94 -8.68 5.81
C ALA A 119 11.17 -7.64 4.98
N SER A 120 10.64 -8.01 3.81
CA SER A 120 9.84 -7.13 2.95
C SER A 120 8.49 -6.76 3.58
N ILE A 121 7.83 -7.69 4.27
CA ILE A 121 6.61 -7.39 5.04
C ILE A 121 6.95 -6.40 6.17
N PHE A 122 8.01 -6.67 6.93
CA PHE A 122 8.42 -5.82 8.05
C PHE A 122 8.79 -4.41 7.59
N ILE A 123 9.57 -4.29 6.51
CA ILE A 123 9.95 -2.99 5.94
C ILE A 123 8.71 -2.27 5.41
N ALA A 124 7.80 -2.95 4.71
CA ALA A 124 6.56 -2.35 4.22
C ALA A 124 5.68 -1.83 5.37
N LEU A 125 5.60 -2.58 6.47
CA LEU A 125 4.88 -2.19 7.68
C LEU A 125 5.51 -0.93 8.31
N VAL A 126 6.82 -0.96 8.61
CA VAL A 126 7.51 0.15 9.26
C VAL A 126 7.45 1.43 8.42
N VAL A 127 7.67 1.32 7.11
CA VAL A 127 7.59 2.47 6.20
C VAL A 127 6.14 2.97 6.08
N GLY A 128 5.16 2.07 5.96
CA GLY A 128 3.75 2.44 5.93
C GLY A 128 3.31 3.18 7.19
N PHE A 129 3.77 2.73 8.37
CA PHE A 129 3.54 3.42 9.64
C PHE A 129 4.22 4.79 9.69
N ALA A 130 5.49 4.89 9.29
CA ALA A 130 6.20 6.17 9.28
C ALA A 130 5.50 7.20 8.38
N ILE A 131 5.00 6.77 7.22
CA ILE A 131 4.22 7.60 6.31
C ILE A 131 2.88 7.99 6.94
N ALA A 132 2.14 7.05 7.52
CA ALA A 132 0.86 7.32 8.18
C ALA A 132 1.01 8.36 9.30
N VAL A 133 2.03 8.20 10.15
CA VAL A 133 2.37 9.13 11.23
C VAL A 133 2.78 10.48 10.66
N GLY A 134 3.62 10.52 9.63
CA GLY A 134 4.04 11.76 8.98
C GLY A 134 2.87 12.57 8.43
N PHE A 135 1.98 11.94 7.66
CA PHE A 135 0.78 12.57 7.12
C PHE A 135 -0.21 12.99 8.22
N GLY A 136 -0.36 12.18 9.27
CA GLY A 136 -1.23 12.49 10.40
C GLY A 136 -0.75 13.68 11.23
N ILE A 137 0.53 13.69 11.62
CA ILE A 137 1.15 14.80 12.37
C ILE A 137 1.15 16.08 11.52
N PHE A 138 1.53 15.98 10.24
CA PHE A 138 1.48 17.12 9.33
C PHE A 138 0.05 17.67 9.21
N GLY A 139 -0.96 16.79 9.15
CA GLY A 139 -2.36 17.20 9.18
C GLY A 139 -2.75 17.92 10.46
N MET A 140 -2.30 17.46 11.63
CA MET A 140 -2.62 18.10 12.91
C MET A 140 -1.97 19.48 13.05
N VAL A 141 -0.67 19.57 12.74
CA VAL A 141 0.09 20.84 12.81
C VAL A 141 -0.38 21.81 11.73
N GLY A 142 -0.60 21.33 10.51
CA GLY A 142 -1.05 22.15 9.39
C GLY A 142 -2.42 22.78 9.63
N ILE A 143 -3.37 22.04 10.21
CA ILE A 143 -4.69 22.59 10.55
C ILE A 143 -4.56 23.75 11.55
N PHE A 144 -3.66 23.65 12.52
CA PHE A 144 -3.41 24.71 13.49
C PHE A 144 -2.79 25.96 12.86
N LEU A 145 -1.90 25.80 11.86
CA LEU A 145 -1.19 26.92 11.24
C LEU A 145 -1.98 27.60 10.11
N TRP A 146 -2.63 26.82 9.24
CA TRP A 146 -3.15 27.29 7.95
C TRP A 146 -4.62 26.93 7.70
N GLY A 147 -5.28 26.30 8.68
CA GLY A 147 -6.67 25.90 8.58
C GLY A 147 -6.91 24.62 7.77
N ILE A 148 -8.14 24.13 7.85
CA ILE A 148 -8.55 22.82 7.30
C ILE A 148 -8.42 22.72 5.77
N PRO A 149 -8.97 23.64 4.95
CA PRO A 149 -8.99 23.44 3.50
C PRO A 149 -7.60 23.45 2.86
N PHE A 150 -6.71 24.34 3.32
CA PHE A 150 -5.35 24.45 2.78
C PHE A 150 -4.50 23.22 3.14
N THR A 151 -4.59 22.75 4.38
CA THR A 151 -3.84 21.57 4.85
C THR A 151 -4.23 20.30 4.10
N PHE A 152 -5.54 20.07 3.92
CA PHE A 152 -6.02 18.91 3.18
C PHE A 152 -5.68 18.99 1.68
N GLY A 153 -5.65 20.19 1.10
CA GLY A 153 -5.16 20.41 -0.26
C GLY A 153 -3.69 20.00 -0.41
N MET A 154 -2.82 20.44 0.50
CA MET A 154 -1.39 20.05 0.48
C MET A 154 -1.19 18.55 0.68
N ILE A 155 -1.93 17.95 1.61
CA ILE A 155 -1.89 16.50 1.84
C ILE A 155 -2.32 15.73 0.58
N ALA A 156 -3.37 16.18 -0.10
CA ALA A 156 -3.82 15.55 -1.34
C ALA A 156 -2.77 15.65 -2.45
N VAL A 157 -2.11 16.81 -2.61
CA VAL A 157 -1.03 16.98 -3.60
C VAL A 157 0.17 16.10 -3.25
N ALA A 158 0.56 16.04 -1.97
CA ALA A 158 1.66 15.19 -1.51
C ALA A 158 1.34 13.69 -1.69
N ALA A 159 0.11 13.27 -1.38
CA ALA A 159 -0.36 11.90 -1.59
C ALA A 159 -0.37 11.52 -3.08
N PHE A 160 -0.80 12.44 -3.95
CA PHE A 160 -0.77 12.24 -5.39
C PHE A 160 0.66 12.10 -5.93
N ALA A 161 1.57 12.99 -5.51
CA ALA A 161 2.98 12.93 -5.88
C ALA A 161 3.62 11.61 -5.42
N TYR A 162 3.30 11.17 -4.19
CA TYR A 162 3.78 9.91 -3.65
C TYR A 162 3.26 8.69 -4.43
N MET A 163 1.97 8.69 -4.81
CA MET A 163 1.36 7.67 -5.66
C MET A 163 2.07 7.57 -7.02
N VAL A 164 2.27 8.70 -7.70
CA VAL A 164 2.94 8.74 -9.01
C VAL A 164 4.38 8.23 -8.89
N ALA A 165 5.13 8.69 -7.88
CA ALA A 165 6.50 8.24 -7.65
C ALA A 165 6.58 6.72 -7.39
N ALA A 166 5.66 6.17 -6.59
CA ALA A 166 5.61 4.75 -6.28
C ALA A 166 5.26 3.89 -7.50
N ILE A 167 4.32 4.33 -8.34
CA ILE A 167 3.97 3.63 -9.59
C ILE A 167 5.16 3.61 -10.55
N ILE A 168 5.82 4.77 -10.75
CA ILE A 168 7.00 4.86 -11.59
C ILE A 168 8.09 3.92 -11.04
N TRP A 169 8.33 3.94 -9.73
CA TRP A 169 9.33 3.08 -9.09
C TRP A 169 9.04 1.59 -9.25
N LEU A 170 7.77 1.18 -9.17
CA LEU A 170 7.36 -0.20 -9.42
C LEU A 170 7.67 -0.61 -10.86
N LEU A 171 7.24 0.20 -11.84
CA LEU A 171 7.36 -0.08 -13.27
C LEU A 171 8.80 -0.04 -13.78
N VAL A 172 9.63 0.86 -13.24
CA VAL A 172 11.05 0.96 -13.59
C VAL A 172 11.77 -0.34 -13.20
N LYS A 173 12.41 -0.99 -14.18
CA LYS A 173 13.14 -2.27 -14.02
C LYS A 173 12.29 -3.45 -13.54
N LEU A 174 10.96 -3.43 -13.69
CA LEU A 174 10.12 -4.57 -13.33
C LEU A 174 10.53 -5.86 -14.09
N GLY A 175 10.80 -5.75 -15.39
CA GLY A 175 11.25 -6.87 -16.22
C GLY A 175 12.61 -7.43 -15.79
N ALA A 176 13.60 -6.56 -15.58
CA ALA A 176 14.95 -6.98 -15.17
C ALA A 176 15.02 -7.53 -13.73
N SER A 177 14.14 -7.09 -12.84
CA SER A 177 14.02 -7.73 -11.51
C SER A 177 13.39 -9.10 -11.61
N TYR A 178 12.35 -9.29 -12.43
CA TYR A 178 11.74 -10.61 -12.63
C TYR A 178 12.65 -11.60 -13.36
N GLU A 179 13.40 -11.14 -14.35
CA GLU A 179 14.36 -11.97 -15.09
C GLU A 179 15.47 -12.53 -14.18
N ARG A 180 15.93 -11.74 -13.19
CA ARG A 180 16.86 -12.22 -12.15
C ARG A 180 16.26 -13.29 -11.25
N ILE A 181 14.94 -13.30 -11.04
CA ILE A 181 14.26 -14.35 -10.27
C ILE A 181 14.10 -15.60 -11.14
N MET A 182 13.82 -15.45 -12.44
CA MET A 182 13.66 -16.59 -13.37
C MET A 182 14.96 -17.38 -13.61
N GLN A 183 16.12 -16.73 -13.49
CA GLN A 183 17.44 -17.36 -13.62
C GLN A 183 17.92 -18.08 -12.34
N ARG A 184 17.21 -17.92 -11.23
CA ARG A 184 17.38 -18.75 -10.01
C ARG A 184 16.42 -19.93 -10.05
#